data_AF-A0A9K3I9F5-F1
#
_entry.id   AF-A0A9K3I9F5-F1
#
_cell.length_a   1.000
_cell.length_b   1.000
_cell.length_c   1.000
_cell.angle_alpha   90.00
_cell.angle_beta   90.00
_cell.angle_gamma   90.00
#
_symmetry.space_group_name_H-M   'P 1'
#
loop_
_entity.id
_entity.type
_entity.pdbx_description
1 polymer ?
#
loop_
_entity_poly.entity_id
_entity_poly.type
_entity_poly.pdbx_seq_one_letter_code
_entity_poly.pdbx_strand_id
1 'polypeptide(L)'
;MSNSSNSSCNTNRIPKIFKVDMDGNLYCHHDIRAVIRVAGRRSVRCGAEFYGCSQWPRDDCKFFMWKRDFDKLFEVHSTCSSSAVTRSDAMTGNEYNLQLRNNLLSQENNMLKRQICAKEFMLKQQFLFSLFVIIAMLFYIVYRI
;
A
#
# COMPACT_ATOMS: atom_id res chain seq x y z
N MET A 1 -28.90 34.80 35.86
CA MET A 1 -27.44 34.62 35.63
C MET A 1 -27.24 33.23 35.04
N SER A 2 -26.68 33.20 33.84
CA SER A 2 -26.58 32.04 32.95
C SER A 2 -25.43 31.13 33.39
N ASN A 3 -25.64 29.82 33.45
CA ASN A 3 -24.55 28.83 33.46
C ASN A 3 -24.87 27.72 32.46
N SER A 4 -24.39 27.93 31.24
CA SER A 4 -24.42 26.93 30.17
C SER A 4 -23.13 26.12 30.24
N SER A 5 -23.22 24.86 30.64
CA SER A 5 -22.11 23.92 30.60
C SER A 5 -21.79 23.58 29.14
N ASN A 6 -20.80 24.25 28.55
CA ASN A 6 -20.27 23.92 27.23
C ASN A 6 -19.43 22.63 27.32
N SER A 7 -20.06 21.49 27.04
CA SER A 7 -19.34 20.26 26.74
C SER A 7 -18.86 20.29 25.28
N SER A 8 -17.73 20.96 25.04
CA SER A 8 -17.05 20.93 23.74
C SER A 8 -16.35 19.57 23.55
N CYS A 9 -17.08 18.59 23.02
CA CYS A 9 -16.50 17.35 22.52
C CYS A 9 -15.75 17.63 21.20
N ASN A 10 -14.49 18.07 21.28
CA ASN A 10 -13.66 18.17 20.08
C ASN A 10 -13.11 16.78 19.76
N THR A 11 -13.88 16.04 18.96
CA THR A 11 -13.51 14.71 18.45
C THR A 11 -12.15 14.80 17.76
N ASN A 12 -11.16 14.06 18.27
CA ASN A 12 -9.99 13.65 17.51
C ASN A 12 -10.50 12.96 16.23
N ARG A 13 -10.60 13.71 15.13
CA ARG A 13 -10.99 13.17 13.84
C ARG A 13 -9.83 12.30 13.38
N ILE A 14 -10.00 10.99 13.52
CA ILE A 14 -9.18 9.99 12.85
C ILE A 14 -8.99 10.49 11.40
N PRO A 15 -7.75 10.69 10.93
CA PRO A 15 -7.54 11.14 9.56
C PRO A 15 -8.16 10.08 8.65
N LYS A 16 -9.15 10.48 7.85
CA LYS A 16 -9.69 9.60 6.80
C LYS A 16 -8.50 9.21 5.94
N ILE A 17 -8.17 7.92 5.88
CA ILE A 17 -7.05 7.43 5.08
C ILE A 17 -7.36 7.77 3.62
N PHE A 18 -6.54 8.61 3.00
CA PHE A 18 -6.63 8.97 1.59
C PHE A 18 -5.31 8.64 0.89
N LYS A 19 -5.39 8.28 -0.39
CA LYS A 19 -4.24 7.86 -1.19
C LYS A 19 -3.49 9.08 -1.71
N VAL A 20 -2.17 9.11 -1.49
CA VAL A 20 -1.25 10.16 -1.95
C VAL A 20 -0.03 9.49 -2.57
N ASP A 21 0.50 10.05 -3.66
CA ASP A 21 1.77 9.59 -4.24
C ASP A 21 2.98 10.35 -3.68
N MET A 22 4.19 9.96 -4.11
CA MET A 22 5.44 10.59 -3.68
C MET A 22 5.57 12.05 -4.13
N ASP A 23 4.82 12.44 -5.17
CA ASP A 23 4.80 13.81 -5.70
C ASP A 23 3.78 14.70 -4.96
N GLY A 24 3.09 14.17 -3.95
CA GLY A 24 2.10 14.89 -3.16
C GLY A 24 0.75 15.03 -3.86
N ASN A 25 0.48 14.26 -4.92
CA ASN A 25 -0.83 14.28 -5.56
C ASN A 25 -1.84 13.46 -4.76
N LEU A 26 -2.99 14.08 -4.50
CA LEU A 26 -4.11 13.46 -3.82
C LEU A 26 -5.01 12.73 -4.80
N TYR A 27 -5.45 11.51 -4.47
CA TYR A 27 -6.34 10.70 -5.30
C TYR A 27 -7.74 10.59 -4.68
N CYS A 28 -8.76 10.61 -5.54
CA CYS A 28 -10.15 10.39 -5.13
C CYS A 28 -10.49 8.89 -5.02
N HIS A 29 -11.73 8.54 -4.66
CA HIS A 29 -12.14 7.13 -4.49
C HIS A 29 -12.16 6.31 -5.79
N HIS A 30 -12.06 6.94 -6.96
CA HIS A 30 -11.88 6.26 -8.25
C HIS A 30 -10.42 5.96 -8.56
N ASP A 31 -9.49 6.18 -7.61
CA ASP A 31 -8.05 6.09 -7.82
C ASP A 31 -7.51 7.02 -8.93
N ILE A 32 -8.25 8.08 -9.24
CA ILE A 32 -7.86 9.14 -10.19
C ILE A 32 -7.43 10.37 -9.41
N ARG A 33 -6.45 11.11 -9.94
CA ARG A 33 -5.95 12.36 -9.37
C ARG A 33 -7.11 13.34 -9.11
N ALA A 34 -7.23 13.78 -7.86
CA ALA A 34 -8.19 14.79 -7.44
C ALA A 34 -7.78 16.17 -8.00
N VAL A 35 -8.78 17.01 -8.28
CA VAL A 35 -8.58 18.35 -8.84
C VAL A 35 -8.91 19.42 -7.83
N ILE A 36 -8.15 20.52 -7.83
CA ILE A 36 -8.40 21.68 -6.97
C ILE A 36 -9.59 22.46 -7.52
N ARG A 37 -10.49 22.84 -6.63
CA ARG A 37 -11.69 23.63 -6.91
C ARG A 37 -11.85 24.69 -5.84
N VAL A 38 -12.60 25.75 -6.17
CA VAL A 38 -12.85 26.87 -5.27
C VAL A 38 -14.28 26.80 -4.76
N ALA A 39 -14.46 26.93 -3.46
CA ALA A 39 -15.77 26.93 -2.83
C ALA A 39 -16.56 28.20 -3.21
N GLY A 40 -17.79 28.00 -3.70
CA GLY A 40 -18.68 29.07 -4.12
C GLY A 40 -19.23 29.92 -2.97
N ARG A 41 -19.96 30.98 -3.34
CA ARG A 41 -20.50 32.02 -2.42
C ARG A 41 -21.44 31.52 -1.32
N ARG A 42 -22.01 30.32 -1.47
CA ARG A 42 -22.90 29.70 -0.46
C ARG A 42 -22.15 28.96 0.65
N SER A 43 -20.84 28.77 0.50
CA SER A 43 -20.03 28.11 1.52
C SER A 43 -19.63 29.09 2.61
N VAL A 44 -19.61 28.64 3.87
CA VAL A 44 -19.00 29.37 5.01
C VAL A 44 -17.52 29.65 4.73
N ARG A 45 -16.86 28.77 3.97
CA ARG A 45 -15.48 28.93 3.50
C ARG A 45 -15.45 29.39 2.04
N CYS A 46 -16.26 30.39 1.68
CA CYS A 46 -16.27 30.95 0.33
C CYS A 46 -14.86 31.37 -0.11
N GLY A 47 -14.49 31.04 -1.35
CA GLY A 47 -13.17 31.33 -1.91
C GLY A 47 -12.07 30.37 -1.46
N ALA A 48 -12.33 29.48 -0.49
CA ALA A 48 -11.35 28.48 -0.09
C ALA A 48 -11.23 27.35 -1.11
N GLU A 49 -10.01 26.84 -1.27
CA GLU A 49 -9.68 25.74 -2.17
C GLU A 49 -9.92 24.38 -1.52
N PHE A 50 -10.42 23.43 -2.31
CA PHE A 50 -10.62 22.03 -1.92
C PHE A 50 -10.29 21.09 -3.08
N TYR A 51 -9.85 19.88 -2.76
CA TYR A 51 -9.73 18.77 -3.70
C TYR A 51 -11.07 18.07 -3.85
N GLY A 52 -11.48 17.86 -5.10
CA GLY A 52 -12.67 17.10 -5.47
C GLY A 52 -12.39 16.08 -6.56
N CYS A 53 -13.37 15.22 -6.84
CA CYS A 53 -13.28 14.26 -7.94
C CYS A 53 -13.18 14.99 -9.30
N SER A 54 -12.28 14.51 -10.16
CA SER A 54 -12.09 15.01 -11.52
C SER A 54 -13.29 14.76 -12.44
N GLN A 55 -14.09 13.73 -12.16
CA GLN A 55 -15.23 13.30 -12.98
C GLN A 55 -16.56 13.99 -12.64
N TRP A 56 -16.58 14.90 -11.66
CA TRP A 56 -17.77 15.70 -11.38
C TRP A 56 -18.13 16.62 -12.57
N PRO A 57 -19.42 16.80 -12.92
CA PRO A 57 -20.60 16.38 -12.15
C PRO A 57 -21.19 15.01 -12.50
N ARG A 58 -20.76 14.38 -13.59
CA ARG A 58 -21.46 13.22 -14.15
C ARG A 58 -21.21 11.92 -13.37
N ASP A 59 -19.96 11.66 -12.98
CA ASP A 59 -19.55 10.42 -12.31
C ASP A 59 -18.72 10.74 -11.05
N ASP A 60 -19.33 11.51 -10.15
CA ASP A 60 -18.65 12.04 -8.97
C ASP A 60 -18.68 11.07 -7.78
N CYS A 61 -17.52 10.55 -7.37
CA CYS A 61 -17.38 9.69 -6.18
C CYS A 61 -17.53 10.40 -4.82
N LYS A 62 -17.97 11.67 -4.82
CA LYS A 62 -18.18 12.51 -3.62
C LYS A 62 -16.93 12.69 -2.76
N PHE A 63 -15.75 12.45 -3.32
CA PHE A 63 -14.48 12.74 -2.66
C PHE A 63 -14.35 14.24 -2.41
N PHE A 64 -13.96 14.59 -1.19
CA PHE A 64 -13.81 15.97 -0.75
C PHE A 64 -12.72 16.09 0.31
N MET A 65 -11.78 17.01 0.10
CA MET A 65 -10.76 17.37 1.10
C MET A 65 -10.44 18.86 0.99
N TRP A 66 -10.47 19.60 2.11
CA TRP A 66 -10.01 20.99 2.10
C TRP A 66 -8.51 21.06 1.87
N LYS A 67 -8.06 21.93 0.95
CA LYS A 67 -6.63 22.05 0.63
C LYS A 67 -5.81 22.42 1.86
N ARG A 68 -6.26 23.42 2.63
CA ARG A 68 -5.62 23.82 3.89
C ARG A 68 -5.49 22.67 4.90
N ASP A 69 -6.49 21.79 4.97
CA ASP A 69 -6.47 20.68 5.92
C ASP A 69 -5.51 19.58 5.43
N PHE A 70 -5.41 19.37 4.10
CA PHE A 70 -4.40 18.51 3.47
C PHE A 70 -2.97 19.05 3.64
N ASP A 71 -2.75 20.33 3.38
CA ASP A 71 -1.44 20.97 3.50
C ASP A 71 -0.89 20.84 4.93
N LYS A 72 -1.75 21.02 5.94
CA LYS A 72 -1.41 20.79 7.35
C LYS A 72 -1.01 19.35 7.64
N LEU A 73 -1.71 18.37 7.06
CA LEU A 73 -1.36 16.96 7.24
C LEU A 73 0.00 16.64 6.60
N PHE A 74 0.29 17.25 5.44
CA PHE A 74 1.56 17.08 4.75
C PHE A 74 2.72 17.77 5.49
N GLU A 75 2.49 18.96 6.04
CA GLU A 75 3.46 19.71 6.85
C GLU A 75 3.74 19.01 8.20
N VAL A 76 2.72 18.42 8.82
CA VAL A 76 2.90 17.58 10.01
C VAL A 76 3.64 16.31 9.66
N HIS A 77 3.46 15.70 8.49
CA HIS A 77 4.27 14.53 8.10
C HIS A 77 5.75 14.87 7.87
N SER A 78 6.07 16.08 7.40
CA SER A 78 7.46 16.53 7.25
C SER A 78 8.10 16.97 8.57
N THR A 79 7.33 17.45 9.55
CA THR A 79 7.83 17.86 10.88
C THR A 79 7.66 16.83 12.00
N CYS A 80 6.76 15.85 11.85
CA CYS A 80 6.56 14.73 12.80
C CYS A 80 7.58 13.59 12.61
N SER A 81 8.51 13.74 11.66
CA SER A 81 9.82 13.08 11.76
C SER A 81 10.68 13.65 12.90
N SER A 82 10.27 14.77 13.53
CA SER A 82 11.12 15.55 14.43
C SER A 82 10.44 16.12 15.70
N SER A 83 9.29 15.64 16.16
CA SER A 83 8.69 16.15 17.42
C SER A 83 8.13 15.06 18.35
N ALA A 84 8.99 14.65 19.28
CA ALA A 84 8.71 14.33 20.68
C ALA A 84 7.50 13.42 21.00
N VAL A 85 7.60 12.14 20.61
CA VAL A 85 7.22 11.05 21.53
C VAL A 85 8.46 10.74 22.35
N THR A 86 8.36 10.67 23.67
CA THR A 86 9.44 10.28 24.60
C THR A 86 10.27 9.13 24.02
N ARG A 87 11.49 9.48 23.59
CA ARG A 87 12.28 8.79 22.56
C ARG A 87 13.46 8.05 23.17
N SER A 88 13.20 7.07 24.04
CA SER A 88 14.25 6.15 24.48
C SER A 88 13.89 4.67 24.34
N ASP A 89 12.62 4.27 24.49
CA ASP A 89 12.33 2.84 24.69
C ASP A 89 11.55 2.17 23.55
N ALA A 90 10.86 2.94 22.69
CA ALA A 90 10.00 2.39 21.63
C ALA A 90 10.65 2.33 20.23
N MET A 91 11.72 3.08 19.99
CA MET A 91 12.35 3.18 18.66
C MET A 91 13.26 1.96 18.37
N THR A 92 13.98 1.48 19.39
CA THR A 92 14.88 0.32 19.30
C THR A 92 14.13 -0.99 19.05
N GLY A 93 12.95 -1.14 19.67
CA GLY A 93 12.11 -2.32 19.50
C GLY A 93 11.51 -2.44 18.10
N ASN A 94 11.05 -1.34 17.51
CA ASN A 94 10.40 -1.38 16.19
C ASN A 94 11.39 -1.68 15.06
N GLU A 95 12.60 -1.10 15.12
CA GLU A 95 13.65 -1.35 14.13
C GLU A 95 14.16 -2.80 14.19
N TYR A 96 14.37 -3.34 15.39
CA TYR A 96 14.75 -4.74 15.55
C TYR A 96 13.67 -5.71 15.06
N ASN A 97 12.40 -5.45 15.37
CA ASN A 97 11.29 -6.28 14.88
C ASN A 97 11.15 -6.24 13.36
N LEU A 98 11.34 -5.06 12.75
CA LEU A 98 11.32 -4.91 11.29
C LEU A 98 12.49 -5.64 10.64
N GLN A 99 13.69 -5.52 11.20
CA GLN A 99 14.89 -6.20 10.72
C GLN A 99 14.76 -7.73 10.85
N LEU A 100 14.22 -8.21 11.98
CA LEU A 100 13.94 -9.63 12.20
C LEU A 100 12.94 -10.16 11.18
N ARG A 101 11.83 -9.43 10.93
CA ARG A 101 10.84 -9.81 9.93
C ARG A 101 11.43 -9.89 8.51
N ASN A 102 12.26 -8.92 8.13
CA ASN A 102 12.93 -8.92 6.83
C ASN A 102 13.91 -10.10 6.69
N ASN A 103 14.64 -10.43 7.75
CA ASN A 103 15.55 -11.57 7.75
C ASN A 103 14.80 -12.90 7.61
N LEU A 104 13.69 -13.08 8.33
CA LEU A 104 12.86 -14.28 8.23
C LEU A 104 12.26 -14.43 6.82
N LEU A 105 11.74 -13.34 6.25
CA LEU A 105 11.22 -13.32 4.87
C LEU A 105 12.31 -13.65 3.85
N SER A 106 13.53 -13.14 4.03
CA SER A 106 14.67 -13.44 3.16
C SER A 106 15.07 -14.92 3.25
N GLN A 107 15.07 -15.49 4.46
CA GLN A 107 15.35 -16.90 4.68
C GLN A 107 14.31 -17.81 4.02
N GLU A 108 13.02 -17.50 4.18
CA GLU A 108 11.92 -18.25 3.55
C GLU A 108 12.02 -18.17 2.02
N ASN A 109 12.25 -16.99 1.46
CA ASN A 109 12.45 -16.82 0.02
C ASN A 109 13.63 -17.65 -0.51
N ASN A 110 14.73 -17.71 0.21
CA ASN A 110 15.88 -18.53 -0.17
C ASN A 110 15.55 -20.03 -0.09
N MET A 111 14.76 -20.46 0.89
CA MET A 111 14.30 -21.84 1.01
C MET A 111 13.36 -22.21 -0.15
N LEU A 112 12.38 -21.36 -0.45
CA LEU A 112 11.44 -21.56 -1.55
C LEU A 112 12.18 -21.63 -2.89
N LYS A 113 13.15 -20.74 -3.15
CA LYS A 113 13.99 -20.79 -4.35
C LYS A 113 14.75 -22.12 -4.47
N ARG A 114 15.31 -22.65 -3.37
CA ARG A 114 15.97 -23.96 -3.38
C ARG A 114 14.98 -25.09 -3.67
N GLN A 115 13.78 -25.06 -3.10
CA GLN A 115 12.75 -26.06 -3.39
C GLN A 115 12.30 -26.03 -4.85
N ILE A 116 12.13 -24.84 -5.44
CA ILE A 116 11.79 -24.70 -6.86
C ILE A 116 12.91 -25.29 -7.73
N CYS A 117 14.16 -24.90 -7.48
CA CYS A 117 15.31 -25.43 -8.21
C CYS A 117 15.42 -26.97 -8.10
N ALA A 118 15.20 -27.52 -6.90
CA ALA A 118 15.20 -28.97 -6.69
C ALA A 118 14.05 -29.67 -7.41
N LYS A 119 12.83 -29.11 -7.39
CA LYS A 119 11.67 -29.65 -8.11
C LYS A 119 11.89 -29.61 -9.63
N GLU A 120 12.43 -28.52 -10.16
CA GLU A 120 12.77 -28.42 -11.59
C GLU A 120 13.82 -29.46 -12.00
N PHE A 121 14.82 -29.69 -11.16
CA PHE A 121 15.84 -30.71 -11.40
C PHE A 121 15.22 -32.13 -11.41
N MET A 122 14.38 -32.45 -10.43
CA MET A 122 13.71 -33.76 -10.35
C MET A 122 12.78 -33.99 -11.55
N LEU A 123 12.06 -32.96 -11.99
CA LEU A 123 11.19 -33.03 -13.17
C LEU A 123 12.02 -33.35 -14.42
N LYS A 124 13.12 -32.63 -14.65
CA LYS A 124 14.04 -32.87 -15.79
C LYS A 124 14.59 -34.29 -15.78
N GLN A 125 15.00 -34.79 -14.61
CA GLN A 125 15.54 -36.14 -14.48
C GLN A 125 14.48 -37.21 -14.79
N GLN A 126 13.24 -37.04 -14.33
CA GLN A 126 12.14 -37.95 -14.66
C GLN A 126 11.83 -37.96 -16.16
N PHE A 127 11.84 -36.81 -16.82
CA PHE A 127 11.65 -36.72 -18.28
C PHE A 127 12.75 -37.46 -19.06
N LEU A 128 14.01 -37.33 -18.64
CA LEU A 128 15.13 -38.03 -19.28
C LEU A 128 15.02 -39.56 -19.14
N PHE A 129 14.67 -40.06 -17.95
CA PHE A 129 14.45 -41.50 -17.75
C PHE A 129 13.29 -42.03 -18.60
N SER A 130 12.17 -41.30 -18.63
CA SER A 130 11.01 -41.67 -19.45
C SER A 130 11.37 -41.75 -20.94
N LEU A 131 12.11 -40.75 -21.45
CA LEU A 131 12.59 -40.73 -22.83
C LEU A 131 13.47 -41.94 -23.15
N PHE A 132 14.41 -42.29 -22.25
CA PHE A 132 15.30 -43.44 -22.44
C PHE A 132 14.53 -44.76 -22.49
N VAL A 133 13.53 -44.95 -21.62
CA VAL A 133 12.66 -46.14 -21.63
C VAL A 133 11.87 -46.23 -22.93
N ILE A 134 11.30 -45.13 -23.41
CA ILE A 134 10.57 -45.11 -24.69
C ILE A 134 11.50 -45.49 -25.85
N ILE A 135 12.70 -44.91 -25.90
CA ILE A 135 13.70 -45.22 -26.93
C ILE A 135 14.08 -46.71 -26.88
N ALA A 136 14.37 -47.26 -25.69
CA ALA A 136 14.72 -48.68 -25.53
C ALA A 136 13.58 -49.61 -25.98
N MET A 137 12.32 -49.25 -25.69
CA MET A 137 11.15 -50.00 -26.15
C MET A 137 10.99 -49.95 -27.67
N LEU A 138 11.21 -48.79 -28.30
CA LEU A 138 11.20 -48.67 -29.76
C LEU A 138 12.30 -49.51 -30.41
N PHE A 139 13.52 -49.47 -29.88
CA PHE A 139 14.62 -50.33 -30.33
C PHE A 139 14.27 -51.81 -30.19
N TYR A 140 13.70 -52.23 -29.05
CA TYR A 140 13.27 -53.62 -28.86
C TYR A 140 12.23 -54.06 -29.90
N ILE A 141 11.24 -53.21 -30.21
CA ILE A 141 10.21 -53.52 -31.21
C ILE A 141 10.83 -53.63 -32.60
N VAL A 142 11.69 -52.69 -32.99
CA VAL A 142 12.30 -52.66 -34.34
C VAL A 142 13.25 -53.83 -34.56
N TYR A 143 14.00 -54.26 -33.55
CA TYR A 143 14.99 -55.35 -33.67
C TYR A 143 14.41 -56.75 -33.44
N ARG A 144 13.15 -56.85 -33.01
CA ARG A 144 12.44 -58.12 -32.80
C ARG A 144 11.44 -58.45 -33.93
N ILE A 145 11.26 -57.52 -34.88
CA ILE A 145 10.59 -57.71 -36.17
C ILE A 145 11.64 -58.16 -37.18
#